data_AF-A0A0B7C0C1-F1
#
_entry.id   AF-A0A0B7C0C1-F1
#
_cell.length_a   1.000
_cell.length_b   1.000
_cell.length_c   1.000
_cell.angle_alpha   90.00
_cell.angle_beta   90.00
_cell.angle_gamma   90.00
#
_symmetry.space_group_name_H-M   'P 1'
#
loop_
_entity.id
_entity.type
_entity.pdbx_description
1 polymer ?
#
loop_
_entity_poly.entity_id
_entity_poly.type
_entity_poly.pdbx_seq_one_letter_code
_entity_poly.pdbx_strand_id
1 'polypeptide(L)'
;MCKATAVVGTEALVSERVVKLIEAGLKSTHLPTKISALHGSLYLLEGGVTDLNTTLLPILIDFLAKHLAIVAQACIISQQFVVTMWAVTFYIIENFSSGIKDME
;
A
#
# COMPACT_ATOMS: atom_id res chain seq x y z
N MET A 1 2.04 6.26 12.81
CA MET A 1 2.98 7.05 11.97
C MET A 1 2.30 7.50 10.69
N CYS A 2 1.96 6.59 9.78
CA CYS A 2 1.36 6.94 8.46
C CYS A 2 0.10 7.80 8.53
N LYS A 3 -0.80 7.53 9.48
CA LYS A 3 -1.99 8.36 9.71
C LYS A 3 -1.66 9.81 10.11
N ALA A 4 -0.62 10.00 10.93
CA ALA A 4 -0.19 11.34 11.33
C ALA A 4 0.50 12.05 10.16
N THR A 5 1.36 11.34 9.43
CA THR A 5 2.02 11.80 8.19
C THR A 5 1.00 12.29 7.16
N ALA A 6 -0.09 11.56 6.97
CA ALA A 6 -1.16 11.93 6.03
C ALA A 6 -1.88 13.23 6.41
N VAL A 7 -2.03 13.52 7.71
CA VAL A 7 -2.78 14.71 8.18
C VAL A 7 -1.90 15.95 8.29
N VAL A 8 -0.66 15.80 8.75
CA VAL A 8 0.24 16.93 9.02
C VAL A 8 0.96 17.40 7.76
N GLY A 9 1.03 16.56 6.71
CA GLY A 9 1.92 16.76 5.59
C GLY A 9 3.38 16.50 5.99
N THR A 10 4.24 16.20 5.01
CA THR A 10 5.64 15.86 5.30
C THR A 10 6.65 16.48 4.36
N GLU A 11 7.81 16.77 4.93
CA GLU A 11 9.04 17.09 4.20
C GLU A 11 9.59 15.84 3.50
N ALA A 12 10.30 16.04 2.39
CA ALA A 12 10.79 14.96 1.52
C ALA A 12 11.56 13.84 2.26
N LEU A 13 12.37 14.20 3.27
CA LEU A 13 13.14 13.26 4.09
C LEU A 13 12.26 12.34 4.94
N VAL A 14 11.13 12.85 5.46
CA VAL A 14 10.18 12.05 6.23
C VAL A 14 9.36 11.17 5.30
N SER A 15 8.99 11.69 4.13
CA SER A 15 8.31 10.94 3.07
C SER A 15 9.11 9.69 2.67
N GLU A 16 10.41 9.83 2.37
CA GLU A 16 11.27 8.70 1.99
C GLU A 16 11.36 7.64 3.10
N ARG A 17 11.52 8.05 4.35
CA ARG A 17 11.57 7.13 5.51
C ARG A 17 10.26 6.35 5.66
N VAL A 18 9.13 7.01 5.48
CA VAL A 18 7.82 6.38 5.57
C VAL A 18 7.62 5.35 4.45
N VAL A 19 8.03 5.65 3.22
CA VAL A 19 7.97 4.68 2.10
C VAL A 19 8.84 3.46 2.40
N LYS A 20 10.08 3.64 2.84
CA LYS A 20 10.98 2.53 3.22
C LYS A 20 10.40 1.68 4.36
N LEU A 21 9.75 2.32 5.34
CA LEU A 21 9.10 1.61 6.44
C LEU A 21 7.93 0.74 5.94
N ILE A 22 7.11 1.28 5.04
CA ILE A 22 6.00 0.54 4.41
C ILE A 22 6.55 -0.63 3.60
N GLU A 23 7.55 -0.40 2.76
CA GLU A 23 8.18 -1.44 1.94
C GLU A 23 8.72 -2.59 2.81
N ALA A 24 9.43 -2.26 3.90
CA ALA A 24 9.90 -3.25 4.87
C ALA A 24 8.74 -4.01 5.53
N GLY A 25 7.64 -3.31 5.85
CA GLY A 25 6.43 -3.90 6.42
C GLY A 25 5.74 -4.88 5.47
N LEU A 26 5.65 -4.54 4.18
CA LEU A 26 5.07 -5.41 3.14
C LEU A 26 5.92 -6.68 2.92
N LYS A 27 7.26 -6.56 3.02
CA LYS A 27 8.20 -7.69 2.92
C LYS A 27 8.28 -8.55 4.19
N SER A 28 7.71 -8.11 5.31
CA SER A 28 7.76 -8.83 6.58
C SER A 28 7.07 -10.19 6.50
N THR A 29 7.60 -11.22 7.16
CA THR A 29 6.91 -12.51 7.32
C THR A 29 5.77 -12.48 8.35
N HIS A 30 5.73 -11.43 9.18
CA HIS A 30 4.73 -11.27 10.23
C HIS A 30 3.43 -10.67 9.67
N LEU A 31 2.35 -11.46 9.64
CA LEU A 31 1.09 -11.09 9.01
C LEU A 31 0.45 -9.79 9.59
N PRO A 32 0.37 -9.58 10.92
CA PRO A 32 -0.13 -8.31 11.47
C PRO A 32 0.68 -7.10 11.02
N THR A 33 1.99 -7.25 10.81
CA THR A 33 2.85 -6.18 10.27
C THR A 33 2.48 -5.86 8.83
N LYS A 34 2.27 -6.88 7.97
CA LYS A 34 1.79 -6.66 6.60
C LYS A 34 0.44 -5.94 6.56
N ILE A 35 -0.52 -6.37 7.38
CA ILE A 35 -1.84 -5.73 7.47
C ILE A 35 -1.70 -4.27 7.90
N SER A 36 -0.86 -4.01 8.90
CA SER A 36 -0.59 -2.65 9.39
C SER A 36 0.08 -1.78 8.32
N ALA A 37 0.99 -2.34 7.52
CA ALA A 37 1.61 -1.65 6.40
C ALA A 37 0.57 -1.30 5.32
N LEU A 38 -0.33 -2.21 4.96
CA LEU A 38 -1.41 -1.94 4.00
C LEU A 38 -2.35 -0.83 4.47
N HIS A 39 -2.76 -0.84 5.75
CA HIS A 39 -3.53 0.28 6.31
C HIS A 39 -2.73 1.58 6.30
N GLY A 40 -1.44 1.51 6.61
CA GLY A 40 -0.53 2.65 6.52
C GLY A 40 -0.48 3.25 5.12
N SER A 41 -0.41 2.40 4.09
CA SER A 41 -0.43 2.80 2.69
C SER A 41 -1.72 3.50 2.30
N LEU A 42 -2.88 2.98 2.71
CA LEU A 42 -4.18 3.62 2.48
C LEU A 42 -4.21 5.04 3.04
N TYR A 43 -3.78 5.24 4.29
CA TYR A 43 -3.72 6.58 4.88
C TYR A 43 -2.84 7.55 4.08
N LEU A 44 -1.71 7.07 3.56
CA LEU A 44 -0.80 7.92 2.79
C LEU A 44 -1.36 8.29 1.42
N LEU A 45 -2.01 7.33 0.75
CA LEU A 45 -2.67 7.57 -0.53
C LEU A 45 -3.82 8.56 -0.37
N GLU A 46 -4.63 8.44 0.69
CA GLU A 46 -5.69 9.39 1.06
C GLU A 46 -5.17 10.79 1.42
N GLY A 47 -3.96 10.87 1.99
CA GLY A 47 -3.32 12.14 2.36
C GLY A 47 -2.95 13.02 1.17
N GLY A 48 -3.01 12.51 -0.07
CA GLY A 48 -2.86 13.32 -1.28
C GLY A 48 -1.46 13.89 -1.52
N VAL A 49 -0.41 13.35 -0.88
CA VAL A 49 0.97 13.82 -1.07
C VAL A 49 1.52 13.22 -2.37
N THR A 50 1.52 14.01 -3.45
CA THR A 50 1.86 13.56 -4.82
C THR A 50 3.22 12.84 -4.91
N ASP A 51 4.26 13.40 -4.31
CA ASP A 51 5.63 12.83 -4.36
C ASP A 51 5.75 11.48 -3.65
N LEU A 52 4.94 11.27 -2.60
CA LEU A 52 4.85 9.98 -1.92
C LEU A 52 4.16 8.95 -2.80
N ASN A 53 3.08 9.35 -3.46
CA ASN A 53 2.24 8.47 -4.26
C ASN A 53 3.02 7.91 -5.46
N THR A 54 3.86 8.72 -6.12
CA THR A 54 4.66 8.27 -7.28
C THR A 54 5.63 7.15 -6.93
N THR A 55 6.22 7.18 -5.74
CA THR A 55 7.18 6.15 -5.29
C THR A 55 6.46 4.95 -4.67
N LEU A 56 5.37 5.18 -3.95
CA LEU A 56 4.66 4.15 -3.20
C LEU A 56 3.76 3.27 -4.08
N LEU A 57 3.10 3.86 -5.08
CA LEU A 57 2.20 3.14 -6.00
C LEU A 57 2.83 1.91 -6.67
N PRO A 58 4.00 1.99 -7.32
CA PRO A 58 4.59 0.82 -7.98
C PRO A 58 4.92 -0.31 -6.98
N ILE A 59 5.37 0.04 -5.77
CA ILE A 59 5.64 -0.94 -4.70
C ILE A 59 4.36 -1.67 -4.30
N LEU A 60 3.26 -0.94 -4.16
CA LEU A 60 1.96 -1.50 -3.80
C LEU A 60 1.37 -2.36 -4.91
N ILE A 61 1.43 -1.89 -6.16
CA ILE A 61 0.90 -2.63 -7.31
C ILE A 61 1.62 -3.98 -7.46
N ASP A 62 2.96 -3.99 -7.39
CA ASP A 62 3.74 -5.24 -7.45
C ASP A 62 3.39 -6.19 -6.29
N PHE A 63 3.27 -5.66 -5.07
CA PHE A 63 2.89 -6.45 -3.91
C PHE A 63 1.48 -7.06 -4.08
N LEU A 64 0.49 -6.25 -4.47
CA LEU A 64 -0.90 -6.65 -4.61
C LEU A 64 -1.07 -7.68 -5.73
N ALA A 65 -0.45 -7.46 -6.90
CA ALA A 65 -0.50 -8.39 -8.02
C ALA A 65 0.00 -9.79 -7.62
N LYS A 66 1.15 -9.86 -6.93
CA LYS A 66 1.73 -11.12 -6.44
C LYS A 66 0.84 -11.81 -5.41
N HIS A 67 0.31 -11.05 -4.44
CA HIS A 67 -0.44 -11.65 -3.34
C HIS A 67 -1.88 -12.01 -3.73
N LEU A 68 -2.54 -11.23 -4.58
CA LEU A 68 -3.89 -11.54 -5.09
C LEU A 68 -3.91 -12.82 -5.93
N ALA A 69 -2.87 -13.05 -6.74
CA ALA A 69 -2.73 -14.31 -7.48
C ALA A 69 -2.66 -15.53 -6.54
N ILE A 70 -1.98 -15.39 -5.40
CA ILE A 70 -1.90 -16.44 -4.37
C ILE A 70 -3.25 -16.61 -3.66
N VAL A 71 -3.93 -15.52 -3.30
CA VAL A 71 -5.25 -15.55 -2.63
C VAL A 71 -6.28 -16.30 -3.46
N ALA A 72 -6.26 -16.15 -4.79
CA ALA A 72 -7.18 -16.83 -5.69
C ALA A 72 -7.04 -18.37 -5.67
N GLN A 73 -5.87 -18.88 -5.26
CA GLN A 73 -5.56 -20.32 -5.26
C GLN A 73 -5.53 -20.93 -3.85
N ALA A 74 -5.49 -20.10 -2.80
CA ALA A 74 -5.33 -20.55 -1.42
C ALA A 74 -6.67 -20.92 -0.77
N CYS A 75 -6.71 -22.08 -0.10
CA CYS A 75 -7.90 -22.57 0.63
C CYS A 75 -8.03 -21.97 2.04
N ILE A 76 -6.91 -21.60 2.68
CA ILE A 76 -6.89 -21.03 4.04
C ILE A 76 -6.06 -19.75 4.01
N ILE A 77 -6.71 -18.62 4.24
CA ILE A 77 -6.07 -17.30 4.33
C ILE A 77 -6.80 -16.43 5.35
N SER A 78 -6.07 -15.48 5.95
CA SER A 78 -6.68 -14.53 6.88
C SER A 78 -7.67 -13.63 6.17
N GLN A 79 -8.93 -13.66 6.62
CA GLN A 79 -10.00 -12.79 6.09
C GLN A 79 -9.62 -11.31 6.19
N GLN A 80 -9.06 -10.88 7.32
CA GLN A 80 -8.66 -9.48 7.53
C GLN A 80 -7.63 -9.05 6.48
N PHE A 81 -6.63 -9.89 6.21
CA PHE A 81 -5.61 -9.58 5.21
C PHE A 81 -6.19 -9.46 3.79
N VAL A 82 -7.09 -10.36 3.41
CA VAL A 82 -7.74 -10.35 2.09
C VAL A 82 -8.59 -9.09 1.91
N VAL A 83 -9.42 -8.77 2.90
CA VAL A 83 -10.29 -7.58 2.84
C VAL A 83 -9.46 -6.30 2.77
N THR A 84 -8.41 -6.19 3.60
CA THR A 84 -7.53 -5.01 3.55
C THR A 84 -6.80 -4.91 2.20
N MET A 85 -6.33 -6.02 1.61
CA MET A 85 -5.74 -5.97 0.26
C MET A 85 -6.72 -5.46 -0.79
N TRP A 86 -7.93 -6.03 -0.84
CA TRP A 86 -8.94 -5.60 -1.80
C TRP A 86 -9.35 -4.13 -1.61
N ALA A 87 -9.44 -3.66 -0.36
CA ALA A 87 -9.70 -2.26 -0.08
C ALA A 87 -8.62 -1.35 -0.69
N VAL A 88 -7.34 -1.71 -0.53
CA VAL A 88 -6.23 -0.96 -1.15
C VAL A 88 -6.32 -1.03 -2.68
N THR A 89 -6.56 -2.22 -3.24
CA THR A 89 -6.66 -2.42 -4.70
C THR A 89 -7.75 -1.56 -5.32
N PHE A 90 -8.96 -1.60 -4.77
CA PHE A 90 -10.08 -0.79 -5.29
C PHE A 90 -9.82 0.70 -5.15
N TYR A 91 -9.22 1.13 -4.03
CA TYR A 91 -8.86 2.53 -3.84
C TYR A 91 -7.86 3.02 -4.90
N ILE A 92 -6.84 2.21 -5.22
CA ILE A 92 -5.86 2.54 -6.27
C ILE A 92 -6.53 2.61 -7.64
N ILE A 93 -7.42 1.67 -7.97
CA ILE A 93 -8.14 1.65 -9.25
C ILE A 93 -9.04 2.89 -9.39
N GLU A 94 -9.74 3.28 -8.33
CA GLU A 94 -10.66 4.41 -8.34
C GLU A 94 -9.94 5.77 -8.45
N ASN A 95 -8.83 5.95 -7.73
CA ASN A 95 -8.19 7.27 -7.59
C ASN A 95 -6.94 7.45 -8.46
N PHE A 96 -6.31 6.36 -8.90
CA PHE A 96 -5.03 6.37 -9.61
C PHE A 96 -5.06 5.57 -10.92
N SER A 97 -6.22 5.40 -11.55
CA SER A 97 -6.39 4.60 -12.78
C SER A 97 -5.43 4.99 -13.91
N SER A 98 -5.00 6.26 -13.95
CA SER A 98 -4.03 6.76 -14.93
C SER A 98 -2.63 6.19 -14.71
N GLY A 99 -2.17 6.08 -13.45
CA GLY A 99 -0.83 5.56 -13.12
C GLY A 99 -0.70 4.04 -13.24
N ILE A 100 -1.81 3.30 -13.35
CA ILE A 100 -1.81 1.86 -13.62
C ILE A 100 -1.53 1.58 -15.11
N LYS A 101 -2.00 2.45 -16.01
CA LYS A 101 -1.87 2.26 -17.47
C LYS A 101 -0.46 2.49 -17.99
N ASP A 102 0.36 3.27 -17.28
CA ASP A 102 1.74 3.58 -17.68
C ASP A 102 2.76 2.49 -17.26
N MET A 103 2.29 1.37 -16.71
CA MET A 103 3.11 0.26 -16.22
C MET A 103 3.09 -0.97 -17.16
N GLU A 104 2.49 -0.82 -18.34
CA GLU A 104 2.48 -1.76 -19.47
C GLU A 104 3.55 -1.38 -20.50
#